data_AF-A0A7S0WLS2-F1
#
_entry.id   AF-A0A7S0WLS2-F1
#
_cell.length_a   1.000
_cell.length_b   1.000
_cell.length_c   1.000
_cell.angle_alpha   90.00
_cell.angle_beta   90.00
_cell.angle_gamma   90.00
#
_symmetry.space_group_name_H-M   'P 1'
#
loop_
_entity.id
_entity.type
_entity.pdbx_description
1 polymer ?
#
loop_
_entity_poly.entity_id
_entity_poly.type
_entity_poly.pdbx_seq_one_letter_code
_entity_poly.pdbx_strand_id
1 'polypeptide(L)'
;DTRAAVREIDDMVASRAGQGANASTSETTEARLTREARQALRPIERAREAIEALEKDERALFATWDALVGLDLDSRAIRVALLRRTGQHERLDRGFDCVDDAWRTFEQMFWNTVRQSILGGQSSVAALVRCVRVVAEQEVLDAEYERDAADFVEEIDETTNRVLNLRPPEPKRWKTRVLEEMATAVEVRLSLITEGFSGLDDKESIENVLAALDESLVSLAEMYDYTIPAFPPEWRVFETVVAPTYHAGVCELLTRLSTSPNTSNGDMVTTVTWSFHYFTAIESLGLEIETSDEIDSGDDVSVEEGGVAWPPLPYPSGLSTLIDAYCERLRSTLAGWTENLSRAAISKPPKPDGDGKLWTPTDVEFFRLMTDQMRIA
;
A
#
# COMPACT_ATOMS: atom_id res chain seq x y z
N ASP A 1 -15.48 24.43 -25.69
CA ASP A 1 -15.28 24.05 -27.11
C ASP A 1 -16.15 22.91 -27.63
N THR A 2 -16.47 21.89 -26.82
CA THR A 2 -17.40 20.79 -27.21
C THR A 2 -18.85 21.24 -27.45
N ARG A 3 -19.39 22.18 -26.65
CA ARG A 3 -20.72 22.78 -26.89
C ARG A 3 -20.80 23.61 -28.18
N ALA A 4 -19.68 24.15 -28.67
CA ALA A 4 -19.64 24.89 -29.93
C ALA A 4 -19.70 23.94 -31.13
N ALA A 5 -18.98 22.80 -31.05
CA ALA A 5 -19.03 21.76 -32.06
C ALA A 5 -20.41 21.08 -32.16
N VAL A 6 -21.11 20.89 -31.04
CA VAL A 6 -22.47 20.33 -31.03
C VAL A 6 -23.49 21.30 -31.63
N ARG A 7 -23.40 22.61 -31.32
CA ARG A 7 -24.28 23.63 -31.93
C ARG A 7 -24.05 23.79 -33.44
N GLU A 8 -22.80 23.70 -33.88
CA GLU A 8 -22.47 23.75 -35.31
C GLU A 8 -23.05 22.54 -36.08
N ILE A 9 -23.14 21.38 -35.42
CA ILE A 9 -23.77 20.17 -35.97
C ILE A 9 -25.30 20.32 -36.01
N ASP A 10 -25.93 20.88 -34.97
CA ASP A 10 -27.38 21.11 -34.95
C ASP A 10 -27.81 22.18 -35.96
N ASP A 11 -27.05 23.27 -36.12
CA ASP A 11 -27.30 24.31 -37.12
C ASP A 11 -27.14 23.76 -38.55
N MET A 12 -26.17 22.87 -38.78
CA MET A 12 -25.99 22.16 -40.05
C MET A 12 -27.13 21.15 -40.35
N VAL A 13 -27.76 20.59 -39.33
CA VAL A 13 -28.90 19.66 -39.48
C VAL A 13 -30.20 20.44 -39.72
N ALA A 14 -30.39 21.57 -39.04
CA ALA A 14 -31.53 22.46 -39.25
C ALA A 14 -31.51 23.11 -40.65
N SER A 15 -30.33 23.48 -41.17
CA SER A 15 -30.21 24.02 -42.53
C SER A 15 -30.52 22.98 -43.62
N ARG A 16 -30.32 21.69 -43.34
CA ARG A 16 -30.58 20.57 -44.26
C ARG A 16 -32.03 20.10 -44.27
N ALA A 17 -32.78 20.30 -43.19
CA ALA A 17 -34.21 19.97 -43.13
C ALA A 17 -35.09 20.95 -43.94
N GLY A 18 -34.63 22.19 -44.16
CA GLY A 18 -35.34 23.21 -44.94
C GLY A 18 -35.08 23.20 -46.45
N GLN A 19 -34.10 22.44 -46.95
CA GLN A 19 -33.78 22.35 -48.37
C GLN A 19 -34.19 21.00 -48.94
N GLY A 20 -35.46 20.91 -49.33
CA GLY A 20 -35.93 19.86 -50.21
C GLY A 20 -35.21 19.87 -51.55
N ALA A 21 -34.99 18.67 -52.08
CA ALA A 21 -34.91 18.38 -53.51
C ALA A 21 -33.97 19.28 -54.35
N ASN A 22 -32.68 18.94 -54.41
CA ASN A 22 -31.98 18.97 -55.70
C ASN A 22 -30.74 18.08 -55.70
N ALA A 23 -30.60 17.36 -56.81
CA ALA A 23 -29.63 16.31 -57.04
C ALA A 23 -28.20 16.87 -57.19
N SER A 24 -27.27 16.40 -56.36
CA SER A 24 -25.87 16.10 -56.74
C SER A 24 -25.01 15.75 -55.51
N THR A 25 -25.08 14.51 -55.03
CA THR A 25 -23.97 13.74 -54.41
C THR A 25 -24.56 12.45 -53.87
N SER A 26 -24.74 11.47 -54.74
CA SER A 26 -24.94 10.08 -54.31
C SER A 26 -23.57 9.56 -53.87
N GLU A 27 -23.15 9.88 -52.64
CA GLU A 27 -22.24 8.99 -51.91
C GLU A 27 -23.00 7.65 -51.84
N THR A 28 -22.52 6.65 -52.58
CA THR A 28 -23.12 5.31 -52.53
C THR A 28 -23.20 4.90 -51.05
N THR A 29 -24.33 4.36 -50.64
CA THR A 29 -24.57 3.89 -49.27
C THR A 29 -23.41 3.02 -48.75
N GLU A 30 -22.75 2.29 -49.66
CA GLU A 30 -21.53 1.51 -49.43
C GLU A 30 -20.28 2.36 -49.12
N ALA A 31 -20.07 3.51 -49.78
CA ALA A 31 -19.01 4.47 -49.46
C ALA A 31 -19.25 5.15 -48.11
N ARG A 32 -20.51 5.40 -47.77
CA ARG A 32 -20.91 5.94 -46.46
C ARG A 32 -20.67 4.91 -45.35
N LEU A 33 -21.10 3.67 -45.56
CA LEU A 33 -20.89 2.56 -44.62
C LEU A 33 -19.41 2.19 -44.45
N THR A 34 -18.59 2.29 -45.50
CA THR A 34 -17.13 2.06 -45.39
C THR A 34 -16.40 3.23 -44.73
N ARG A 35 -16.86 4.48 -44.90
CA ARG A 35 -16.35 5.62 -44.13
C ARG A 35 -16.73 5.50 -42.65
N GLU A 36 -17.98 5.14 -42.36
CA GLU A 36 -18.48 4.91 -41.00
C GLU A 36 -17.76 3.72 -40.35
N ALA A 37 -17.53 2.61 -41.07
CA ALA A 37 -16.75 1.49 -40.59
C ALA A 37 -15.27 1.84 -40.35
N ARG A 38 -14.64 2.64 -41.22
CA ARG A 38 -13.27 3.15 -41.00
C ARG A 38 -13.18 4.12 -39.83
N GLN A 39 -14.19 4.95 -39.62
CA GLN A 39 -14.27 5.82 -38.45
C GLN A 39 -14.47 5.02 -37.16
N ALA A 40 -15.21 3.91 -37.20
CA ALA A 40 -15.39 2.99 -36.08
C ALA A 40 -14.18 2.07 -35.81
N LEU A 41 -13.33 1.79 -36.80
CA LEU A 41 -12.13 0.93 -36.67
C LEU A 41 -10.89 1.69 -36.19
N ARG A 42 -10.80 3.01 -36.41
CA ARG A 42 -9.66 3.85 -35.97
C ARG A 42 -9.38 3.80 -34.46
N PRO A 43 -10.39 3.76 -33.57
CA PRO A 43 -10.14 3.62 -32.14
C PRO A 43 -9.46 2.30 -31.76
N ILE A 44 -9.79 1.23 -32.47
CA ILE A 44 -9.26 -0.13 -32.22
C ILE A 44 -7.79 -0.21 -32.63
N GLU A 45 -7.46 0.28 -33.82
CA GLU A 45 -6.08 0.30 -34.33
C GLU A 45 -5.18 1.14 -33.41
N ARG A 46 -5.67 2.31 -32.97
CA ARG A 46 -4.95 3.17 -32.03
C ARG A 46 -4.76 2.55 -30.65
N ALA A 47 -5.77 1.87 -30.11
CA ALA A 47 -5.65 1.17 -28.83
C ALA A 47 -4.57 0.07 -28.90
N ARG A 48 -4.55 -0.69 -30.00
CA ARG A 48 -3.55 -1.75 -30.22
C ARG A 48 -2.14 -1.20 -30.41
N GLU A 49 -1.98 -0.14 -31.21
CA GLU A 49 -0.69 0.53 -31.40
C GLU A 49 -0.13 1.09 -30.09
N ALA A 50 -1.00 1.65 -29.23
CA ALA A 50 -0.61 2.19 -27.94
C ALA A 50 -0.11 1.10 -26.97
N ILE A 51 -0.74 -0.09 -26.98
CA ILE A 51 -0.28 -1.24 -26.19
C ILE A 51 1.02 -1.83 -26.74
N GLU A 52 1.13 -1.99 -28.07
CA GLU A 52 2.36 -2.50 -28.69
C GLU A 52 3.54 -1.55 -28.46
N ALA A 53 3.30 -0.24 -28.40
CA ALA A 53 4.31 0.74 -28.02
C ALA A 53 4.76 0.58 -26.56
N LEU A 54 3.81 0.32 -25.64
CA LEU A 54 4.11 0.08 -24.23
C LEU A 54 4.90 -1.21 -24.00
N GLU A 55 4.56 -2.29 -24.72
CA GLU A 55 5.31 -3.56 -24.66
C GLU A 55 6.77 -3.40 -25.13
N LYS A 56 7.04 -2.43 -26.02
CA LYS A 56 8.39 -2.17 -26.55
C LYS A 56 9.19 -1.20 -25.69
N ASP A 57 8.53 -0.20 -25.09
CA ASP A 57 9.19 0.83 -24.28
C ASP A 57 8.31 1.24 -23.09
N GLU A 58 8.77 0.95 -21.87
CA GLU A 58 8.13 1.37 -20.62
C GLU A 58 8.01 2.90 -20.50
N ARG A 59 8.80 3.67 -21.24
CA ARG A 59 8.69 5.14 -21.28
C ARG A 59 7.42 5.61 -21.96
N ALA A 60 6.81 4.76 -22.80
CA ALA A 60 5.55 5.07 -23.46
C ALA A 60 4.33 5.02 -22.50
N LEU A 61 4.50 4.59 -21.24
CA LEU A 61 3.42 4.41 -20.27
C LEU A 61 2.48 5.62 -20.15
N PHE A 62 3.01 6.84 -20.11
CA PHE A 62 2.20 8.05 -20.07
C PHE A 62 1.45 8.30 -21.39
N ALA A 63 2.12 8.13 -22.54
CA ALA A 63 1.51 8.34 -23.85
C ALA A 63 0.43 7.29 -24.16
N THR A 64 0.62 6.05 -23.71
CA THR A 64 -0.35 4.97 -23.82
C THR A 64 -1.58 5.26 -22.96
N TRP A 65 -1.39 5.74 -21.73
CA TRP A 65 -2.51 6.16 -20.87
C TRP A 65 -3.31 7.31 -21.50
N ASP A 66 -2.65 8.39 -21.95
CA ASP A 66 -3.30 9.55 -22.57
C ASP A 66 -4.11 9.14 -23.81
N ALA A 67 -3.54 8.28 -24.67
CA ALA A 67 -4.23 7.72 -25.82
C ALA A 67 -5.46 6.90 -25.41
N LEU A 68 -5.36 6.05 -24.39
CA LEU A 68 -6.47 5.21 -23.92
C LEU A 68 -7.59 6.03 -23.26
N VAL A 69 -7.26 7.11 -22.55
CA VAL A 69 -8.26 8.04 -21.97
C VAL A 69 -9.03 8.75 -23.08
N GLY A 70 -8.32 9.30 -24.08
CA GLY A 70 -8.97 9.91 -25.23
C GLY A 70 -9.86 8.93 -25.98
N LEU A 71 -9.41 7.69 -26.15
CA LEU A 71 -10.17 6.63 -26.81
C LEU A 71 -11.41 6.19 -26.01
N ASP A 72 -11.37 6.20 -24.68
CA ASP A 72 -12.54 5.88 -23.84
C ASP A 72 -13.62 6.97 -23.96
N LEU A 73 -13.23 8.25 -23.92
CA LEU A 73 -14.15 9.37 -24.13
C LEU A 73 -14.77 9.33 -25.54
N ASP A 74 -13.96 9.13 -26.57
CA ASP A 74 -14.41 8.97 -27.95
C ASP A 74 -15.33 7.75 -28.10
N SER A 75 -14.95 6.62 -27.51
CA SER A 75 -15.72 5.37 -27.51
C SER A 75 -17.11 5.57 -26.91
N ARG A 76 -17.21 6.21 -25.74
CA ARG A 76 -18.50 6.51 -25.10
C ARG A 76 -19.36 7.45 -25.94
N ALA A 77 -18.76 8.51 -26.49
CA ALA A 77 -19.48 9.45 -27.36
C ALA A 77 -20.04 8.75 -28.60
N ILE A 78 -19.26 7.85 -29.20
CA ILE A 78 -19.66 7.05 -30.36
C ILE A 78 -20.74 6.03 -29.95
N ARG A 79 -20.63 5.34 -28.80
CA ARG A 79 -21.68 4.43 -28.28
C ARG A 79 -23.02 5.16 -28.16
N VAL A 80 -23.05 6.34 -27.56
CA VAL A 80 -24.28 7.13 -27.38
C VAL A 80 -24.84 7.63 -28.72
N ALA A 81 -23.99 8.12 -29.63
CA ALA A 81 -24.42 8.56 -30.96
C ALA A 81 -24.99 7.40 -31.81
N LEU A 82 -24.46 6.19 -31.66
CA LEU A 82 -24.91 5.00 -32.39
C LEU A 82 -26.18 4.39 -31.81
N LEU A 83 -26.35 4.38 -30.48
CA LEU A 83 -27.62 4.02 -29.81
C LEU A 83 -28.79 4.90 -30.28
N ARG A 84 -28.51 6.14 -30.70
CA ARG A 84 -29.51 7.04 -31.32
C ARG A 84 -29.87 6.65 -32.74
N ARG A 85 -28.96 6.03 -33.49
CA ARG A 85 -29.02 5.96 -34.96
C ARG A 85 -29.30 4.57 -35.54
N THR A 86 -28.87 3.49 -34.88
CA THR A 86 -28.90 2.15 -35.47
C THR A 86 -29.10 1.06 -34.42
N GLY A 87 -30.08 0.18 -34.60
CA GLY A 87 -30.27 -1.04 -33.80
C GLY A 87 -29.33 -2.20 -34.17
N GLN A 88 -28.14 -1.91 -34.72
CA GLN A 88 -27.12 -2.92 -35.04
C GLN A 88 -26.12 -3.01 -33.90
N HIS A 89 -26.40 -3.85 -32.90
CA HIS A 89 -25.62 -3.94 -31.66
C HIS A 89 -24.31 -4.75 -31.82
N GLU A 90 -24.36 -5.93 -32.45
CA GLU A 90 -23.30 -6.95 -32.31
C GLU A 90 -21.91 -6.63 -32.90
N ARG A 91 -21.81 -5.89 -34.02
CA ARG A 91 -20.49 -5.58 -34.63
C ARG A 91 -19.82 -4.36 -34.01
N LEU A 92 -20.61 -3.49 -33.38
CA LEU A 92 -20.12 -2.33 -32.64
C LEU A 92 -19.60 -2.76 -31.27
N ASP A 93 -20.31 -3.68 -30.60
CA ASP A 93 -19.91 -4.26 -29.32
C ASP A 93 -18.49 -4.86 -29.39
N ARG A 94 -18.16 -5.63 -30.43
CA ARG A 94 -16.81 -6.22 -30.58
C ARG A 94 -15.67 -5.20 -30.73
N GLY A 95 -15.96 -4.03 -31.30
CA GLY A 95 -14.94 -2.97 -31.45
C GLY A 95 -14.67 -2.27 -30.13
N PHE A 96 -15.72 -2.11 -29.34
CA PHE A 96 -15.69 -1.58 -27.99
C PHE A 96 -15.02 -2.54 -27.00
N ASP A 97 -15.28 -3.84 -27.12
CA ASP A 97 -14.62 -4.89 -26.33
C ASP A 97 -13.09 -4.83 -26.49
N CYS A 98 -12.59 -4.46 -27.67
CA CYS A 98 -11.14 -4.36 -27.92
C CYS A 98 -10.50 -3.16 -27.19
N VAL A 99 -11.22 -2.06 -27.01
CA VAL A 99 -10.75 -0.91 -26.22
C VAL A 99 -10.76 -1.28 -24.73
N ASP A 100 -11.79 -1.98 -24.29
CA ASP A 100 -11.91 -2.48 -22.92
C ASP A 100 -10.79 -3.53 -22.61
N ASP A 101 -10.46 -4.40 -23.57
CA ASP A 101 -9.33 -5.32 -23.48
C ASP A 101 -7.96 -4.61 -23.46
N ALA A 102 -7.80 -3.55 -24.24
CA ALA A 102 -6.58 -2.73 -24.22
C ALA A 102 -6.40 -2.05 -22.85
N TRP A 103 -7.47 -1.51 -22.28
CA TRP A 103 -7.47 -0.96 -20.92
C TRP A 103 -7.09 -2.01 -19.88
N ARG A 104 -7.68 -3.20 -19.93
CA ARG A 104 -7.35 -4.31 -19.01
C ARG A 104 -5.88 -4.71 -19.11
N THR A 105 -5.33 -4.76 -20.32
CA THR A 105 -3.93 -5.11 -20.56
C THR A 105 -3.00 -4.00 -20.03
N PHE A 106 -3.34 -2.73 -20.29
CA PHE A 106 -2.62 -1.58 -19.74
C PHE A 106 -2.60 -1.61 -18.21
N GLU A 107 -3.76 -1.78 -17.57
CA GLU A 107 -3.85 -1.83 -16.10
C GLU A 107 -3.04 -2.98 -15.53
N GLN A 108 -3.09 -4.16 -16.14
CA GLN A 108 -2.29 -5.30 -15.69
C GLN A 108 -0.79 -5.02 -15.74
N MET A 109 -0.29 -4.45 -16.85
CA MET A 109 1.10 -4.05 -16.98
C MET A 109 1.48 -2.93 -16.00
N PHE A 110 0.61 -1.94 -15.85
CA PHE A 110 0.79 -0.80 -14.96
C PHE A 110 0.95 -1.26 -13.51
N TRP A 111 -0.01 -2.03 -12.98
CA TRP A 111 0.04 -2.48 -11.59
C TRP A 111 1.16 -3.47 -11.32
N ASN A 112 1.53 -4.29 -12.31
CA ASN A 112 2.73 -5.12 -12.20
C ASN A 112 4.00 -4.27 -12.09
N THR A 113 4.10 -3.21 -12.90
CA THR A 113 5.23 -2.27 -12.86
C THR A 113 5.28 -1.54 -11.52
N VAL A 114 4.14 -1.08 -10.98
CA VAL A 114 4.05 -0.44 -9.66
C VAL A 114 4.59 -1.37 -8.57
N ARG A 115 4.08 -2.61 -8.48
CA ARG A 115 4.53 -3.60 -7.48
C ARG A 115 6.02 -3.91 -7.58
N GLN A 116 6.52 -4.17 -8.79
CA GLN A 116 7.94 -4.44 -9.01
C GLN A 116 8.79 -3.22 -8.67
N SER A 117 8.27 -2.01 -8.90
CA SER A 117 9.04 -0.80 -8.67
C SER A 117 9.16 -0.42 -7.20
N ILE A 118 8.16 -0.73 -6.39
CA ILE A 118 8.20 -0.54 -4.93
C ILE A 118 9.26 -1.47 -4.30
N LEU A 119 9.46 -2.66 -4.85
CA LEU A 119 10.43 -3.65 -4.33
C LEU A 119 11.82 -3.56 -4.99
N GLY A 120 11.95 -2.89 -6.13
CA GLY A 120 13.16 -2.88 -6.98
C GLY A 120 14.26 -1.88 -6.59
N GLY A 121 14.06 -1.09 -5.53
CA GLY A 121 15.03 -0.14 -5.00
C GLY A 121 15.45 0.95 -6.01
N GLN A 122 16.73 1.33 -6.02
CA GLN A 122 17.22 2.46 -6.84
C GLN A 122 17.02 2.27 -8.35
N SER A 123 17.02 1.03 -8.84
CA SER A 123 16.91 0.73 -10.27
C SER A 123 15.50 0.96 -10.83
N SER A 124 14.48 0.96 -9.97
CA SER A 124 13.08 1.07 -10.36
C SER A 124 12.44 2.43 -10.09
N VAL A 125 13.16 3.38 -9.47
CA VAL A 125 12.63 4.72 -9.13
C VAL A 125 12.10 5.44 -10.36
N ALA A 126 12.80 5.36 -11.48
CA ALA A 126 12.37 6.00 -12.72
C ALA A 126 11.06 5.42 -13.26
N ALA A 127 10.81 4.12 -13.06
CA ALA A 127 9.54 3.49 -13.42
C ALA A 127 8.42 3.88 -12.45
N LEU A 128 8.71 3.92 -11.15
CA LEU A 128 7.77 4.40 -10.13
C LEU A 128 7.33 5.84 -10.40
N VAL A 129 8.25 6.77 -10.67
CA VAL A 129 7.94 8.17 -11.02
C VAL A 129 7.00 8.24 -12.22
N ARG A 130 7.21 7.41 -13.25
CA ARG A 130 6.32 7.37 -14.43
C ARG A 130 4.93 6.88 -14.06
N CYS A 131 4.83 5.84 -13.24
CA CYS A 131 3.56 5.33 -12.76
C CYS A 131 2.81 6.34 -11.90
N VAL A 132 3.50 6.99 -10.97
CA VAL A 132 2.92 7.99 -10.08
C VAL A 132 2.47 9.22 -10.86
N ARG A 133 3.21 9.64 -11.89
CA ARG A 133 2.77 10.71 -12.78
C ARG A 133 1.43 10.39 -13.45
N VAL A 134 1.28 9.17 -13.97
CA VAL A 134 0.00 8.72 -14.55
C VAL A 134 -1.12 8.73 -13.51
N VAL A 135 -0.84 8.33 -12.27
CA VAL A 135 -1.83 8.36 -11.19
C VAL A 135 -2.21 9.79 -10.83
N ALA A 136 -1.24 10.69 -10.68
CA ALA A 136 -1.50 12.10 -10.37
C ALA A 136 -2.39 12.76 -11.44
N GLU A 137 -2.13 12.50 -12.72
CA GLU A 137 -2.92 13.04 -13.83
C GLU A 137 -4.31 12.37 -13.90
N GLN A 138 -4.42 11.08 -13.57
CA GLN A 138 -5.71 10.40 -13.42
C GLN A 138 -6.53 11.00 -12.26
N GLU A 139 -5.91 11.37 -11.14
CA GLU A 139 -6.62 12.02 -10.02
C GLU A 139 -7.10 13.43 -10.39
N VAL A 140 -6.35 14.17 -11.22
CA VAL A 140 -6.82 15.46 -11.77
C VAL A 140 -8.05 15.26 -12.65
N LEU A 141 -8.03 14.25 -13.53
CA LEU A 141 -9.20 13.90 -14.35
C LEU A 141 -10.38 13.44 -13.50
N ASP A 142 -10.15 12.63 -12.47
CA ASP A 142 -11.21 12.17 -11.57
C ASP A 142 -11.85 13.35 -10.83
N ALA A 143 -11.05 14.33 -10.39
CA ALA A 143 -11.57 15.56 -9.79
C ALA A 143 -12.35 16.44 -10.79
N GLU A 144 -12.00 16.41 -12.08
CA GLU A 144 -12.79 17.04 -13.15
C GLU A 144 -14.09 16.30 -13.38
N TYR A 145 -14.08 14.97 -13.42
CA TYR A 145 -15.29 14.16 -13.57
C TYR A 145 -16.24 14.32 -12.40
N GLU A 146 -15.74 14.41 -11.17
CA GLU A 146 -16.57 14.69 -10.00
C GLU A 146 -17.23 16.08 -10.07
N ARG A 147 -16.50 17.09 -10.57
CA ARG A 147 -17.06 18.44 -10.81
C ARG A 147 -18.12 18.41 -11.91
N ASP A 148 -17.82 17.80 -13.06
CA ASP A 148 -18.75 17.68 -14.17
C ASP A 148 -19.98 16.87 -13.78
N ALA A 149 -19.84 15.84 -12.94
CA ALA A 149 -20.95 15.03 -12.44
C ALA A 149 -21.86 15.82 -11.49
N ALA A 150 -21.31 16.74 -10.70
CA ALA A 150 -22.08 17.62 -9.83
C ALA A 150 -22.89 18.66 -10.63
N ASP A 151 -22.31 19.16 -11.73
CA ASP A 151 -22.94 20.13 -12.64
C ASP A 151 -23.80 19.46 -13.74
N PHE A 152 -23.86 18.13 -13.76
CA PHE A 152 -24.55 17.37 -14.80
C PHE A 152 -26.07 17.51 -14.66
N VAL A 153 -26.69 18.10 -15.69
CA VAL A 153 -28.15 18.13 -15.86
C VAL A 153 -28.50 17.30 -17.08
N GLU A 154 -29.32 16.27 -16.89
CA GLU A 154 -29.83 15.45 -17.98
C GLU A 154 -30.65 16.30 -18.95
N GLU A 155 -30.18 16.40 -20.19
CA GLU A 155 -30.89 17.04 -21.29
C GLU A 155 -31.69 15.95 -21.98
N ILE A 156 -33.02 15.98 -21.82
CA ILE A 156 -33.91 14.97 -22.39
C ILE A 156 -34.53 15.56 -23.65
N ASP A 157 -34.44 14.84 -24.76
CA ASP A 157 -35.20 15.15 -25.96
C ASP A 157 -36.70 14.91 -25.68
N GLU A 158 -37.49 15.97 -25.64
CA GLU A 158 -38.94 15.91 -25.38
C GLU A 158 -39.69 15.03 -26.40
N THR A 159 -39.14 14.83 -27.59
CA THR A 159 -39.79 14.05 -28.66
C THR A 159 -39.48 12.55 -28.61
N THR A 160 -38.27 12.17 -28.21
CA THR A 160 -37.85 10.76 -28.14
C THR A 160 -37.75 10.22 -26.71
N ASN A 161 -37.88 11.09 -25.70
CA ASN A 161 -37.69 10.82 -24.27
C ASN A 161 -36.33 10.14 -23.99
N ARG A 162 -35.29 10.54 -24.72
CA ARG A 162 -33.93 10.01 -24.62
C ARG A 162 -32.96 11.09 -24.15
N VAL A 163 -31.98 10.70 -23.36
CA VAL A 163 -30.92 11.59 -22.85
C VAL A 163 -29.96 11.97 -23.99
N LEU A 164 -29.75 13.27 -24.17
CA LEU A 164 -29.01 13.91 -25.26
C LEU A 164 -27.53 14.15 -24.96
N ASN A 165 -27.14 14.08 -23.70
CA ASN A 165 -25.81 14.38 -23.20
C ASN A 165 -25.25 13.18 -22.41
N LEU A 166 -23.92 13.01 -22.49
CA LEU A 166 -23.23 11.91 -21.83
C LEU A 166 -23.04 12.22 -20.35
N ARG A 167 -23.37 11.27 -19.49
CA ARG A 167 -23.00 11.33 -18.08
C ARG A 167 -21.47 11.27 -17.97
N PRO A 168 -20.85 12.13 -17.14
CA PRO A 168 -19.42 12.06 -16.86
C PRO A 168 -19.00 10.68 -16.32
N PRO A 169 -17.77 10.23 -16.60
CA PRO A 169 -17.22 8.99 -16.05
C PRO A 169 -17.23 8.95 -14.53
N GLU A 170 -17.32 7.76 -13.95
CA GLU A 170 -17.07 7.60 -12.51
C GLU A 170 -15.56 7.72 -12.23
N PRO A 171 -15.16 8.34 -11.10
CA PRO A 171 -13.76 8.51 -10.73
C PRO A 171 -13.13 7.14 -10.41
N LYS A 172 -11.92 6.90 -10.91
CA LYS A 172 -11.21 5.62 -10.73
C LYS A 172 -10.47 5.52 -9.40
N ARG A 173 -10.10 6.65 -8.78
CA ARG A 173 -9.41 6.75 -7.46
C ARG A 173 -8.15 5.92 -7.37
N TRP A 174 -7.27 6.08 -8.35
CA TRP A 174 -6.02 5.32 -8.45
C TRP A 174 -5.03 5.63 -7.33
N LYS A 175 -5.13 6.80 -6.69
CA LYS A 175 -4.34 7.14 -5.50
C LYS A 175 -4.51 6.09 -4.41
N THR A 176 -5.74 5.78 -4.01
CA THR A 176 -6.02 4.80 -2.94
C THR A 176 -5.41 3.45 -3.29
N ARG A 177 -5.57 3.02 -4.55
CA ARG A 177 -5.04 1.73 -5.02
C ARG A 177 -3.52 1.67 -5.02
N VAL A 178 -2.81 2.74 -5.40
CA VAL A 178 -1.34 2.78 -5.32
C VAL A 178 -0.87 2.67 -3.87
N LEU A 179 -1.53 3.37 -2.95
CA LEU A 179 -1.22 3.32 -1.52
C LEU A 179 -1.45 1.91 -0.95
N GLU A 180 -2.54 1.25 -1.32
CA GLU A 180 -2.82 -0.15 -0.94
C GLU A 180 -1.78 -1.14 -1.49
N GLU A 181 -1.36 -0.99 -2.75
CA GLU A 181 -0.33 -1.84 -3.35
C GLU A 181 1.05 -1.63 -2.68
N MET A 182 1.34 -0.41 -2.22
CA MET A 182 2.54 -0.13 -1.41
C MET A 182 2.49 -0.79 -0.04
N ALA A 183 1.35 -0.66 0.67
CA ALA A 183 1.14 -1.35 1.94
C ALA A 183 1.34 -2.87 1.77
N THR A 184 0.66 -3.45 0.77
CA THR A 184 0.75 -4.88 0.46
C THR A 184 2.19 -5.31 0.16
N ALA A 185 2.95 -4.50 -0.57
CA ALA A 185 4.34 -4.83 -0.90
C ALA A 185 5.25 -4.86 0.35
N VAL A 186 5.07 -3.90 1.27
CA VAL A 186 5.78 -3.87 2.56
C VAL A 186 5.38 -5.06 3.43
N GLU A 187 4.09 -5.35 3.52
CA GLU A 187 3.55 -6.49 4.27
C GLU A 187 4.03 -7.84 3.73
N VAL A 188 4.05 -8.04 2.41
CA VAL A 188 4.56 -9.28 1.80
C VAL A 188 6.05 -9.46 2.12
N ARG A 189 6.83 -8.38 2.11
CA ARG A 189 8.26 -8.45 2.45
C ARG A 189 8.47 -8.82 3.92
N LEU A 190 7.72 -8.21 4.83
CA LEU A 190 7.77 -8.55 6.26
C LEU A 190 7.23 -9.95 6.52
N SER A 191 6.17 -10.36 5.82
CA SER A 191 5.64 -11.71 5.84
C SER A 191 6.70 -12.74 5.44
N LEU A 192 7.49 -12.50 4.40
CA LEU A 192 8.58 -13.42 4.02
C LEU A 192 9.67 -13.54 5.10
N ILE A 193 10.04 -12.42 5.75
CA ILE A 193 11.01 -12.43 6.85
C ILE A 193 10.44 -13.19 8.06
N THR A 194 9.16 -12.99 8.33
CA THR A 194 8.46 -13.58 9.47
C THR A 194 7.99 -15.01 9.22
N GLU A 195 7.80 -15.46 7.98
CA GLU A 195 7.45 -16.84 7.61
C GLU A 195 8.66 -17.78 7.77
N GLY A 196 9.89 -17.28 7.60
CA GLY A 196 11.11 -18.00 7.98
C GLY A 196 11.07 -18.48 9.44
N PHE A 197 10.42 -17.72 10.33
CA PHE A 197 10.19 -18.12 11.72
C PHE A 197 9.18 -19.28 11.90
N SER A 198 8.28 -19.49 10.93
CA SER A 198 7.20 -20.49 11.03
C SER A 198 7.54 -21.84 10.38
N GLY A 199 8.59 -21.88 9.56
CA GLY A 199 8.92 -23.00 8.70
C GLY A 199 10.31 -23.59 8.98
N LEU A 200 10.31 -24.69 9.72
CA LEU A 200 11.34 -25.74 9.76
C LEU A 200 12.61 -25.49 10.58
N ASP A 201 12.79 -26.39 11.56
CA ASP A 201 13.97 -26.65 12.39
C ASP A 201 14.32 -25.61 13.46
N ASP A 202 14.65 -26.16 14.64
CA ASP A 202 15.11 -25.52 15.87
C ASP A 202 16.44 -24.72 15.73
N LYS A 203 16.72 -24.11 14.56
CA LYS A 203 18.03 -23.55 14.20
C LYS A 203 18.03 -22.23 13.44
N GLU A 204 16.92 -21.73 12.92
CA GLU A 204 16.89 -20.30 12.56
C GLU A 204 16.76 -19.50 13.85
N SER A 205 17.92 -19.03 14.34
CA SER A 205 18.01 -18.22 15.54
C SER A 205 17.22 -16.94 15.33
N ILE A 206 16.60 -16.43 16.40
CA ILE A 206 15.96 -15.11 16.41
C ILE A 206 16.96 -14.04 15.93
N GLU A 207 18.26 -14.23 16.17
CA GLU A 207 19.33 -13.40 15.60
C GLU A 207 19.28 -13.29 14.07
N ASN A 208 18.98 -14.36 13.33
CA ASN A 208 18.86 -14.30 11.86
C ASN A 208 17.63 -13.50 11.43
N VAL A 209 16.51 -13.65 12.14
CA VAL A 209 15.28 -12.87 11.86
C VAL A 209 15.53 -11.39 12.15
N LEU A 210 16.15 -11.07 13.28
CA LEU A 210 16.51 -9.69 13.64
C LEU A 210 17.52 -9.10 12.66
N ALA A 211 18.50 -9.88 12.19
CA ALA A 211 19.44 -9.44 11.15
C ALA A 211 18.73 -9.17 9.80
N ALA A 212 17.78 -10.03 9.40
CA ALA A 212 16.98 -9.79 8.20
C ALA A 212 16.08 -8.55 8.34
N LEU A 213 15.60 -8.26 9.56
CA LEU A 213 14.87 -7.02 9.83
C LEU A 213 15.76 -5.79 9.81
N ASP A 214 17.01 -5.88 10.28
CA ASP A 214 17.99 -4.81 10.15
C ASP A 214 18.28 -4.51 8.66
N GLU A 215 18.43 -5.55 7.84
CA GLU A 215 18.54 -5.37 6.39
C GLU A 215 17.27 -4.73 5.79
N SER A 216 16.08 -5.08 6.28
CA SER A 216 14.85 -4.41 5.84
C SER A 216 14.73 -2.98 6.35
N LEU A 217 15.31 -2.62 7.50
CA LEU A 217 15.38 -1.24 7.98
C LEU A 217 16.30 -0.37 7.11
N VAL A 218 17.44 -0.90 6.68
CA VAL A 218 18.29 -0.22 5.69
C VAL A 218 17.50 0.02 4.41
N SER A 219 16.78 -1.01 3.94
CA SER A 219 15.94 -0.87 2.76
C SER A 219 14.81 0.14 2.97
N LEU A 220 14.20 0.21 4.16
CA LEU A 220 13.19 1.21 4.52
C LEU A 220 13.72 2.64 4.41
N ALA A 221 14.96 2.90 4.87
CA ALA A 221 15.61 4.19 4.68
C ALA A 221 15.86 4.49 3.19
N GLU A 222 16.26 3.50 2.40
CA GLU A 222 16.33 3.65 0.93
C GLU A 222 14.94 3.97 0.34
N MET A 223 13.86 3.38 0.89
CA MET A 223 12.48 3.70 0.51
C MET A 223 12.10 5.13 0.80
N TYR A 224 12.52 5.68 1.93
CA TYR A 224 12.36 7.09 2.21
C TYR A 224 13.00 7.95 1.12
N ASP A 225 14.27 7.69 0.79
CA ASP A 225 15.03 8.47 -0.19
C ASP A 225 14.43 8.44 -1.60
N TYR A 226 13.85 7.30 -2.02
CA TYR A 226 13.27 7.20 -3.36
C TYR A 226 11.78 7.57 -3.45
N THR A 227 11.02 7.46 -2.35
CA THR A 227 9.59 7.83 -2.36
C THR A 227 9.42 9.35 -2.40
N ILE A 228 10.32 10.10 -1.76
CA ILE A 228 10.30 11.58 -1.77
C ILE A 228 10.28 12.17 -3.19
N PRO A 229 11.20 11.80 -4.12
CA PRO A 229 11.16 12.32 -5.49
C PRO A 229 10.08 11.67 -6.36
N ALA A 230 9.58 10.48 -6.01
CA ALA A 230 8.60 9.75 -6.82
C ALA A 230 7.16 10.22 -6.62
N PHE A 231 6.82 10.71 -5.43
CA PHE A 231 5.46 11.08 -5.07
C PHE A 231 5.28 12.58 -4.86
N PRO A 232 4.07 13.11 -5.13
CA PRO A 232 3.73 14.46 -4.70
C PRO A 232 3.91 14.60 -3.18
N PRO A 233 4.49 15.71 -2.69
CA PRO A 233 4.78 15.90 -1.26
C PRO A 233 3.52 15.89 -0.40
N GLU A 234 2.39 16.31 -0.98
CA GLU A 234 1.08 16.32 -0.32
C GLU A 234 0.58 14.92 0.09
N TRP A 235 1.08 13.87 -0.57
CA TRP A 235 0.62 12.52 -0.29
C TRP A 235 1.31 11.91 0.94
N ARG A 236 2.45 12.46 1.37
CA ARG A 236 3.22 11.99 2.55
C ARG A 236 3.26 10.46 2.62
N VAL A 237 3.52 9.79 1.49
CA VAL A 237 3.31 8.35 1.31
C VAL A 237 4.09 7.51 2.32
N PHE A 238 5.29 7.96 2.65
CA PHE A 238 6.12 7.26 3.61
C PHE A 238 5.52 7.30 5.03
N GLU A 239 5.08 8.48 5.47
CA GLU A 239 4.52 8.69 6.81
C GLU A 239 3.11 8.10 6.95
N THR A 240 2.33 8.08 5.87
CA THR A 240 0.94 7.61 5.88
C THR A 240 0.78 6.12 5.63
N VAL A 241 1.71 5.50 4.89
CA VAL A 241 1.56 4.11 4.44
C VAL A 241 2.77 3.27 4.81
N VAL A 242 3.96 3.65 4.33
CA VAL A 242 5.15 2.78 4.42
C VAL A 242 5.60 2.58 5.88
N ALA A 243 5.75 3.66 6.64
CA ALA A 243 6.19 3.58 8.03
C ALA A 243 5.14 2.94 8.96
N PRO A 244 3.83 3.28 8.88
CA PRO A 244 2.81 2.61 9.68
C PRO A 244 2.68 1.12 9.37
N THR A 245 2.69 0.71 8.10
CA THR A 245 2.61 -0.72 7.72
C THR A 245 3.84 -1.49 8.18
N TYR A 246 5.03 -0.89 8.07
CA TYR A 246 6.24 -1.49 8.60
C TYR A 246 6.18 -1.65 10.12
N HIS A 247 5.74 -0.60 10.82
CA HIS A 247 5.60 -0.61 12.28
C HIS A 247 4.59 -1.66 12.75
N ALA A 248 3.44 -1.79 12.05
CA ALA A 248 2.45 -2.81 12.34
C ALA A 248 3.02 -4.23 12.22
N GLY A 249 3.80 -4.52 11.16
CA GLY A 249 4.46 -5.82 11.01
C GLY A 249 5.51 -6.11 12.10
N VAL A 250 6.23 -5.09 12.57
CA VAL A 250 7.13 -5.22 13.73
C VAL A 250 6.33 -5.52 15.01
N CYS A 251 5.21 -4.84 15.24
CA CYS A 251 4.33 -5.11 16.38
C CYS A 251 3.81 -6.55 16.38
N GLU A 252 3.39 -7.05 15.22
CA GLU A 252 2.92 -8.42 15.04
C GLU A 252 4.03 -9.43 15.37
N LEU A 253 5.25 -9.20 14.87
CA LEU A 253 6.40 -10.04 15.18
C LEU A 253 6.69 -10.07 16.69
N LEU A 254 6.71 -8.92 17.36
CA LEU A 254 6.97 -8.84 18.81
C LEU A 254 5.92 -9.61 19.61
N THR A 255 4.64 -9.47 19.23
CA THR A 255 3.52 -10.19 19.84
C THR A 255 3.62 -11.70 19.64
N ARG A 256 4.09 -12.13 18.46
CA ARG A 256 4.33 -13.54 18.15
C ARG A 256 5.52 -14.10 18.94
N LEU A 257 6.58 -13.31 19.12
CA LEU A 257 7.74 -13.69 19.94
C LEU A 257 7.38 -13.83 21.42
N SER A 258 6.51 -12.97 21.95
CA SER A 258 6.07 -13.03 23.35
C SER A 258 5.17 -14.24 23.64
N THR A 259 4.40 -14.69 22.65
CA THR A 259 3.46 -15.81 22.80
C THR A 259 4.07 -17.17 22.43
N SER A 260 5.21 -17.20 21.73
CA SER A 260 5.87 -18.43 21.31
C SER A 260 6.52 -19.18 22.48
N PRO A 261 6.23 -20.49 22.66
CA PRO A 261 6.81 -21.30 23.74
C PRO A 261 8.29 -21.64 23.52
N ASN A 262 8.79 -21.51 22.28
CA ASN A 262 10.16 -21.87 21.90
C ASN A 262 11.15 -20.71 22.06
N THR A 263 10.68 -19.49 22.35
CA THR A 263 11.52 -18.31 22.55
C THR A 263 12.34 -18.47 23.84
N SER A 264 13.67 -18.36 23.78
CA SER A 264 14.51 -18.38 24.98
C SER A 264 14.50 -17.01 25.70
N ASN A 265 14.88 -16.98 26.98
CA ASN A 265 15.03 -15.71 27.72
C ASN A 265 16.11 -14.82 27.09
N GLY A 266 17.16 -15.41 26.50
CA GLY A 266 18.19 -14.67 25.78
C GLY A 266 17.62 -14.01 24.53
N ASP A 267 16.82 -14.74 23.76
CA ASP A 267 16.20 -14.20 22.54
C ASP A 267 15.21 -13.08 22.85
N MET A 268 14.47 -13.16 23.97
CA MET A 268 13.59 -12.08 24.43
C MET A 268 14.40 -10.80 24.69
N VAL A 269 15.55 -10.89 25.35
CA VAL A 269 16.40 -9.71 25.62
C VAL A 269 17.07 -9.19 24.34
N THR A 270 17.55 -10.07 23.47
CA THR A 270 18.09 -9.67 22.16
C THR A 270 17.03 -8.91 21.34
N THR A 271 15.78 -9.38 21.37
CA THR A 271 14.65 -8.73 20.71
C THR A 271 14.32 -7.37 21.32
N VAL A 272 14.33 -7.24 22.66
CA VAL A 272 14.14 -5.96 23.34
C VAL A 272 15.25 -4.97 22.96
N THR A 273 16.50 -5.42 22.94
CA THR A 273 17.65 -4.61 22.53
C THR A 273 17.52 -4.15 21.08
N TRP A 274 17.15 -5.08 20.19
CA TRP A 274 16.89 -4.76 18.79
C TRP A 274 15.74 -3.74 18.62
N SER A 275 14.66 -3.87 19.39
CA SER A 275 13.55 -2.91 19.33
C SER A 275 14.00 -1.48 19.65
N PHE A 276 14.96 -1.31 20.57
CA PHE A 276 15.55 0.00 20.85
C PHE A 276 16.33 0.57 19.66
N HIS A 277 17.10 -0.27 18.96
CA HIS A 277 17.78 0.12 17.73
C HIS A 277 16.79 0.52 16.63
N TYR A 278 15.70 -0.23 16.49
CA TYR A 278 14.60 0.10 15.59
C TYR A 278 13.99 1.48 15.88
N PHE A 279 13.70 1.82 17.14
CA PHE A 279 13.17 3.16 17.47
C PHE A 279 14.13 4.27 17.12
N THR A 280 15.40 4.10 17.48
CA THR A 280 16.42 5.11 17.17
C THR A 280 16.50 5.34 15.66
N ALA A 281 16.37 4.28 14.86
CA ALA A 281 16.34 4.38 13.41
C ALA A 281 15.09 5.12 12.89
N ILE A 282 13.90 4.75 13.38
CA ILE A 282 12.63 5.41 12.99
C ILE A 282 12.58 6.88 13.42
N GLU A 283 13.04 7.19 14.63
CA GLU A 283 13.13 8.57 15.14
C GLU A 283 14.13 9.40 14.32
N SER A 284 15.25 8.80 13.89
CA SER A 284 16.22 9.47 13.03
C SER A 284 15.68 9.83 11.64
N LEU A 285 14.64 9.13 11.18
CA LEU A 285 13.91 9.47 9.95
C LEU A 285 12.92 10.64 10.15
N GLY A 286 12.76 11.14 11.39
CA GLY A 286 11.94 12.30 11.70
C GLY A 286 10.43 12.05 11.62
N LEU A 287 10.00 10.79 11.76
CA LEU A 287 8.61 10.38 11.59
C LEU A 287 7.84 10.46 12.91
N GLU A 288 6.74 11.21 12.91
CA GLU A 288 5.66 11.03 13.89
C GLU A 288 4.75 9.91 13.35
N ILE A 289 5.00 8.66 13.78
CA ILE A 289 4.12 7.55 13.42
C ILE A 289 2.84 7.70 14.25
N GLU A 290 1.79 8.23 13.64
CA GLU A 290 0.43 8.14 14.18
C GLU A 290 -0.03 6.68 14.08
N THR A 291 0.19 5.87 15.12
CA THR A 291 -0.47 4.57 15.21
C THR A 291 -1.93 4.80 15.53
N SER A 292 -2.82 4.19 14.76
CA SER A 292 -4.28 4.18 14.90
C SER A 292 -4.82 3.57 16.22
N ASP A 293 -3.96 3.35 17.21
CA ASP A 293 -4.32 2.91 18.56
C ASP A 293 -4.59 4.08 19.51
N GLU A 294 -4.86 5.29 18.99
CA GLU A 294 -5.71 6.26 19.71
C GLU A 294 -7.16 5.76 19.76
N ILE A 295 -7.36 4.58 20.34
CA ILE A 295 -8.64 4.18 20.89
C ILE A 295 -8.85 5.06 22.11
N ASP A 296 -9.63 6.12 21.91
CA ASP A 296 -10.65 6.64 22.83
C ASP A 296 -10.44 6.22 24.29
N SER A 297 -9.36 6.72 24.90
CA SER A 297 -9.28 6.82 26.35
C SER A 297 -9.69 8.24 26.68
N GLY A 298 -10.99 8.49 26.55
CA GLY A 298 -11.66 9.55 27.27
C GLY A 298 -11.55 9.30 28.77
N ASP A 299 -10.38 9.56 29.33
CA ASP A 299 -10.24 9.79 30.77
C ASP A 299 -9.27 10.95 30.99
N ASP A 300 -9.88 12.07 31.35
CA ASP A 300 -9.27 13.28 31.90
C ASP A 300 -8.57 12.91 33.21
N VAL A 301 -7.30 12.50 33.13
CA VAL A 301 -6.46 12.31 34.32
C VAL A 301 -5.32 13.30 34.30
N SER A 302 -5.55 14.36 35.07
CA SER A 302 -4.60 15.32 35.63
C SER A 302 -3.15 14.83 35.70
N VAL A 303 -2.27 15.56 35.01
CA VAL A 303 -0.82 15.47 35.09
C VAL A 303 -0.37 15.74 36.54
N GLU A 304 0.03 14.70 37.27
CA GLU A 304 0.97 14.85 38.38
C GLU A 304 2.40 14.83 37.83
N GLU A 305 3.08 15.98 37.95
CA GLU A 305 4.52 16.14 37.73
C GLU A 305 5.31 15.16 38.60
N GLY A 306 6.02 14.20 37.99
CA GLY A 306 6.98 13.35 38.70
C GLY A 306 7.30 12.00 38.07
N GLY A 307 6.54 11.55 37.07
CA GLY A 307 6.90 10.36 36.27
C GLY A 307 7.91 10.72 35.19
N VAL A 308 8.95 9.91 35.02
CA VAL A 308 9.81 9.97 33.82
C VAL A 308 8.89 9.82 32.61
N ALA A 309 8.61 10.94 31.94
CA ALA A 309 7.77 10.97 30.76
C ALA A 309 8.52 10.21 29.67
N TRP A 310 8.14 8.94 29.47
CA TRP A 310 8.53 8.18 28.30
C TRP A 310 8.03 8.96 27.07
N PRO A 311 8.86 9.10 26.01
CA PRO A 311 8.52 9.99 24.90
C PRO A 311 7.20 9.56 24.23
N PRO A 312 6.43 10.51 23.66
CA PRO A 312 5.20 10.21 22.94
C PRO A 312 5.56 9.72 21.54
N LEU A 313 6.06 8.49 21.47
CA LEU A 313 6.06 7.68 20.27
C LEU A 313 5.31 6.40 20.66
N PRO A 314 4.48 5.83 19.79
CA PRO A 314 3.83 4.58 20.11
C PRO A 314 4.90 3.50 20.16
N TYR A 315 5.35 3.19 21.38
CA TYR A 315 6.06 1.95 21.61
C TYR A 315 5.20 0.82 21.03
N PRO A 316 5.76 -0.10 20.23
CA PRO A 316 5.03 -1.12 19.56
C PRO A 316 4.35 -1.94 20.64
N SER A 317 3.05 -2.12 20.48
CA SER A 317 2.17 -2.74 21.46
C SER A 317 2.64 -4.13 21.92
N GLY A 318 3.47 -4.81 21.12
CA GLY A 318 4.10 -6.09 21.46
C GLY A 318 5.31 -6.01 22.40
N LEU A 319 5.98 -4.86 22.55
CA LEU A 319 7.20 -4.75 23.37
C LEU A 319 6.89 -4.87 24.87
N SER A 320 5.87 -4.18 25.36
CA SER A 320 5.42 -4.28 26.76
C SER A 320 5.04 -5.73 27.09
N THR A 321 4.29 -6.38 26.18
CA THR A 321 3.89 -7.77 26.31
C THR A 321 5.09 -8.73 26.35
N LEU A 322 6.13 -8.47 25.53
CA LEU A 322 7.37 -9.24 25.54
C LEU A 322 8.16 -9.06 26.85
N ILE A 323 8.27 -7.82 27.34
CA ILE A 323 8.93 -7.51 28.62
C ILE A 323 8.19 -8.17 29.78
N ASP A 324 6.86 -8.10 29.80
CA ASP A 324 6.03 -8.73 30.84
C ASP A 324 6.21 -10.25 30.83
N ALA A 325 6.22 -10.87 29.65
CA ALA A 325 6.47 -12.31 29.50
C ALA A 325 7.86 -12.70 30.01
N TYR A 326 8.89 -11.92 29.69
CA TYR A 326 10.25 -12.13 30.20
C TYR A 326 10.30 -11.98 31.73
N CYS A 327 9.72 -10.91 32.28
CA CYS A 327 9.69 -10.67 33.72
C CYS A 327 8.95 -11.80 34.47
N GLU A 328 7.85 -12.32 33.91
CA GLU A 328 7.11 -13.41 34.54
C GLU A 328 7.90 -14.73 34.53
N ARG A 329 8.57 -15.04 33.42
CA ARG A 329 9.47 -16.21 33.35
C ARG A 329 10.64 -16.08 34.32
N LEU A 330 11.20 -14.89 34.46
CA LEU A 330 12.28 -14.60 35.42
C LEU A 330 11.79 -14.78 36.86
N ARG A 331 10.61 -14.24 37.22
CA ARG A 331 10.00 -14.42 38.54
C ARG A 331 9.78 -15.89 38.87
N SER A 332 9.22 -16.65 37.94
CA SER A 332 8.98 -18.10 38.11
C SER A 332 10.29 -18.86 38.33
N THR A 333 11.33 -18.53 37.55
CA THR A 333 12.66 -19.14 37.67
C THR A 333 13.30 -18.84 39.03
N LEU A 334 13.25 -17.57 39.47
CA LEU A 334 13.76 -17.14 40.77
C LEU A 334 12.99 -17.77 41.93
N ALA A 335 11.67 -17.88 41.84
CA ALA A 335 10.84 -18.57 42.82
C ALA A 335 11.23 -20.07 42.94
N GLY A 336 11.43 -20.74 41.81
CA GLY A 336 11.89 -22.13 41.80
C GLY A 336 13.30 -22.32 42.39
N TRP A 337 14.23 -21.43 42.07
CA TRP A 337 15.58 -21.47 42.65
C TRP A 337 15.57 -21.21 44.15
N THR A 338 14.85 -20.19 44.62
CA THR A 338 14.74 -19.88 46.05
C THR A 338 14.11 -21.02 46.85
N GLU A 339 13.06 -21.67 46.32
CA GLU A 339 12.46 -22.84 46.96
C GLU A 339 13.43 -24.03 47.02
N ASN A 340 14.14 -24.32 45.93
CA ASN A 340 15.09 -25.43 45.88
C ASN A 340 16.32 -25.18 46.78
N LEU A 341 16.86 -23.96 46.78
CA LEU A 341 18.00 -23.58 47.60
C LEU A 341 17.64 -23.51 49.08
N SER A 342 16.44 -23.06 49.44
CA SER A 342 15.97 -23.08 50.84
C SER A 342 15.84 -24.52 51.36
N ARG A 343 15.27 -25.44 50.55
CA ARG A 343 15.23 -26.87 50.87
C ARG A 343 16.63 -27.47 51.04
N ALA A 344 17.56 -27.09 50.16
CA ALA A 344 18.95 -27.53 50.25
C ALA A 344 19.67 -26.98 51.49
N ALA A 345 19.42 -25.72 51.85
CA ALA A 345 20.01 -25.06 53.02
C ALA A 345 19.58 -25.72 54.34
N ILE A 346 18.33 -26.20 54.42
CA ILE A 346 17.84 -26.97 55.58
C ILE A 346 18.60 -28.30 55.72
N SER A 347 18.97 -28.93 54.60
CA SER A 347 19.65 -30.23 54.59
C SER A 347 21.16 -30.18 54.79
N LYS A 348 21.82 -29.03 54.56
CA LYS A 348 23.28 -28.88 54.60
C LYS A 348 23.67 -27.81 55.62
N PRO A 349 24.37 -28.17 56.71
CA PRO A 349 24.76 -27.19 57.73
C PRO A 349 25.80 -26.18 57.22
N PRO A 350 25.87 -24.97 57.82
CA PRO A 350 26.87 -23.96 57.48
C PRO A 350 28.30 -24.46 57.69
N LYS A 351 29.22 -24.05 56.82
CA LYS A 351 30.64 -24.43 56.89
C LYS A 351 31.48 -23.30 57.48
N PRO A 352 32.51 -23.61 58.29
CA PRO A 352 33.45 -22.62 58.78
C PRO A 352 34.44 -22.20 57.69
N ASP A 353 34.77 -20.92 57.62
CA ASP A 353 35.68 -20.29 56.64
C ASP A 353 37.13 -20.17 57.15
N GLY A 354 37.51 -20.91 58.20
CA GLY A 354 38.84 -20.81 58.84
C GLY A 354 39.03 -19.58 59.74
N ASP A 355 38.40 -18.44 59.42
CA ASP A 355 38.46 -17.18 60.19
C ASP A 355 37.35 -17.03 61.26
N GLY A 356 36.67 -18.14 61.61
CA GLY A 356 35.55 -18.13 62.57
C GLY A 356 34.22 -17.61 62.01
N LYS A 357 34.17 -17.23 60.72
CA LYS A 357 32.93 -16.94 59.99
C LYS A 357 32.31 -18.22 59.44
N LEU A 358 30.99 -18.25 59.35
CA LEU A 358 30.22 -19.33 58.74
C LEU A 358 29.73 -18.90 57.37
N TRP A 359 29.79 -19.80 56.39
CA TRP A 359 29.21 -19.59 55.07
C TRP A 359 28.33 -20.77 54.66
N THR A 360 27.30 -20.46 53.90
CA THR A 360 26.30 -21.42 53.42
C THR A 360 26.51 -21.59 51.91
N PRO A 361 26.85 -22.81 51.43
CA PRO A 361 27.08 -23.04 50.00
C PRO A 361 25.89 -22.66 49.10
N THR A 362 24.68 -22.78 49.63
CA THR A 362 23.44 -22.38 48.97
C THR A 362 23.32 -20.87 48.75
N ASP A 363 23.87 -20.05 49.65
CA ASP A 363 23.81 -18.59 49.52
C ASP A 363 24.77 -18.12 48.44
N VAL A 364 25.95 -18.74 48.36
CA VAL A 364 26.91 -18.49 47.28
C VAL A 364 26.31 -18.90 45.93
N GLU A 365 25.63 -20.04 45.87
CA GLU A 365 24.96 -20.51 44.66
C GLU A 365 23.80 -19.59 44.25
N PHE A 366 23.03 -19.06 45.21
CA PHE A 366 22.00 -18.05 44.97
C PHE A 366 22.57 -16.79 44.32
N PHE A 367 23.60 -16.18 44.93
CA PHE A 367 24.20 -14.96 44.38
C PHE A 367 24.84 -15.19 43.01
N ARG A 368 25.42 -16.38 42.78
CA ARG A 368 25.94 -16.75 41.45
C ARG A 368 24.83 -16.81 40.41
N LEU A 369 23.74 -17.52 40.70
CA LEU A 369 22.60 -17.66 39.79
C LEU A 369 21.90 -16.31 39.51
N MET A 370 21.76 -15.46 40.54
CA MET A 370 21.27 -14.09 40.38
C MET A 370 22.17 -13.26 39.46
N THR A 371 23.49 -13.32 39.67
CA THR A 371 24.47 -12.59 38.85
C THR A 371 24.44 -13.06 37.39
N ASP A 372 24.29 -14.37 37.17
CA ASP A 372 24.18 -14.93 35.81
C ASP A 372 22.89 -14.44 35.10
N GLN A 373 21.76 -14.33 35.81
CA GLN A 373 20.52 -13.80 35.23
C GLN A 373 20.55 -12.29 35.00
N MET A 374 21.12 -11.52 35.92
CA MET A 374 21.28 -10.07 35.77
C MET A 374 22.28 -9.68 34.67
N ARG A 375 23.04 -10.63 34.15
CA ARG A 375 23.90 -10.41 32.98
C ARG A 375 23.15 -10.63 31.66
N ILE A 376 22.07 -11.40 31.70
CA ILE A 376 21.20 -11.65 30.55
C ILE A 376 20.16 -10.55 30.45
N ALA A 377 19.62 -10.07 31.58
CA ALA A 377 18.81 -8.85 31.68
C ALA A 377 19.64 -7.59 31.42
#